data_AF-A0A947J9E0-F1
#
_entry.id   AF-A0A947J9E0-F1
#
_cell.length_a   1.000
_cell.length_b   1.000
_cell.length_c   1.000
_cell.angle_alpha   90.00
_cell.angle_beta   90.00
_cell.angle_gamma   90.00
#
_symmetry.space_group_name_H-M   'P 1'
#
loop_
_entity.id
_entity.type
_entity.pdbx_description
1 polymer ?
#
loop_
_entity_poly.entity_id
_entity_poly.type
_entity_poly.pdbx_seq_one_letter_code
_entity_poly.pdbx_strand_id
1 'polypeptide(L)'
;MDLTQAFAQGLTPADYEQSLDEKQRDLHALYRKRAKVSPEDIERVAQAGPMHVLVITEPWCGDSLAIFPVVLALFEAAGSEVRVALRDKNPDLMDRYLTNGGRAIPIVVVLDEAGDERFHWGPRPAPAQAIVEESREAVAAGTTERIDVHKKVRAFYAGDSGKTIVEELRALLAA
;
A
#
# COMPACT_ATOMS: atom_id res chain seq x y z
N MET A 1 -10.21 -14.96 -10.67
CA MET A 1 -9.71 -15.35 -9.34
C MET A 1 -10.48 -14.57 -8.29
N ASP A 2 -11.04 -15.25 -7.27
CA ASP A 2 -11.69 -14.58 -6.13
C ASP A 2 -10.65 -14.12 -5.09
N LEU A 3 -11.09 -13.38 -4.06
CA LEU A 3 -10.19 -12.79 -3.07
C LEU A 3 -9.58 -13.82 -2.12
N THR A 4 -10.35 -14.84 -1.74
CA THR A 4 -9.88 -15.94 -0.90
C THR A 4 -8.76 -16.71 -1.59
N GLN A 5 -8.93 -17.01 -2.88
CA GLN A 5 -7.90 -17.65 -3.70
C GLN A 5 -6.67 -16.74 -3.85
N ALA A 6 -6.88 -15.45 -4.12
CA ALA A 6 -5.78 -14.50 -4.23
C ALA A 6 -4.96 -14.38 -2.93
N PHE A 7 -5.63 -14.36 -1.79
CA PHE A 7 -4.98 -14.34 -0.48
C PHE A 7 -4.21 -15.63 -0.20
N ALA A 8 -4.84 -16.79 -0.41
CA ALA A 8 -4.21 -18.09 -0.20
C ALA A 8 -2.98 -18.35 -1.09
N GLN A 9 -2.97 -17.81 -2.31
CA GLN A 9 -1.85 -17.92 -3.26
C GLN A 9 -0.82 -16.79 -3.11
N GLY A 10 -1.14 -15.77 -2.32
CA GLY A 10 -0.29 -14.60 -2.12
C GLY A 10 1.02 -14.97 -1.42
N LEU A 11 2.08 -14.26 -1.80
CA LEU A 11 3.37 -14.35 -1.15
C LEU A 11 3.25 -13.88 0.30
N THR A 12 4.00 -14.50 1.21
CA THR A 12 4.21 -13.89 2.53
C THR A 12 5.03 -12.60 2.37
N PRO A 13 5.02 -11.67 3.33
CA PRO A 13 5.89 -10.50 3.29
C PRO A 13 7.37 -10.89 3.17
N ALA A 14 7.79 -11.95 3.86
CA ALA A 14 9.15 -12.48 3.79
C ALA A 14 9.52 -13.03 2.39
N ASP A 15 8.61 -13.74 1.72
CA ASP A 15 8.84 -14.20 0.35
C ASP A 15 8.86 -13.05 -0.65
N TYR A 16 8.00 -12.03 -0.45
CA TYR A 16 8.04 -10.82 -1.25
C TYR A 16 9.36 -10.06 -1.08
N GLU A 17 9.89 -9.95 0.14
CA GLU A 17 11.17 -9.27 0.39
C GLU A 17 12.37 -9.91 -0.33
N GLN A 18 12.31 -11.20 -0.68
CA GLN A 18 13.33 -11.87 -1.49
C GLN A 18 13.38 -11.36 -2.93
N SER A 19 12.29 -10.77 -3.42
CA SER A 19 12.22 -10.18 -4.77
C SER A 19 12.78 -8.76 -4.85
N LEU A 20 13.08 -8.14 -3.70
CA LEU A 20 13.66 -6.81 -3.61
C LEU A 20 15.19 -6.87 -3.75
N ASP A 21 15.80 -5.81 -4.25
CA ASP A 21 17.24 -5.61 -4.13
C ASP A 21 17.64 -5.10 -2.73
N GLU A 22 18.95 -4.98 -2.49
CA GLU A 22 19.49 -4.52 -1.20
C GLU A 22 19.00 -3.10 -0.83
N LYS A 23 19.01 -2.17 -1.78
CA LYS A 23 18.60 -0.78 -1.54
C LYS A 23 17.10 -0.68 -1.26
N GLN A 24 16.31 -1.49 -1.94
CA GLN A 24 14.88 -1.58 -1.73
C GLN A 24 14.55 -2.13 -0.33
N ARG A 25 15.28 -3.16 0.13
CA ARG A 25 15.14 -3.66 1.51
C ARG A 25 15.57 -2.63 2.56
N ASP A 26 16.65 -1.90 2.32
CA ASP A 26 17.08 -0.81 3.22
C ASP A 26 16.01 0.29 3.32
N LEU A 27 15.41 0.66 2.20
CA LEU A 27 14.29 1.61 2.18
C LEU A 27 13.07 1.06 2.92
N HIS A 28 12.73 -0.21 2.72
CA HIS A 28 11.66 -0.88 3.48
C HIS A 28 11.89 -0.77 4.98
N ALA A 29 13.08 -1.17 5.45
CA ALA A 29 13.45 -1.12 6.87
C ALA A 29 13.40 0.32 7.42
N LEU A 30 13.86 1.30 6.62
CA LEU A 30 13.82 2.72 7.00
C LEU A 30 12.39 3.23 7.15
N TYR A 31 11.51 2.99 6.17
CA TYR A 31 10.13 3.43 6.24
C TYR A 31 9.36 2.73 7.36
N ARG A 32 9.60 1.43 7.56
CA ARG A 32 9.01 0.69 8.68
C ARG A 32 9.42 1.28 10.02
N LYS A 33 10.71 1.56 10.21
CA LYS A 33 11.25 2.14 11.45
C LYS A 33 10.69 3.55 11.72
N ARG A 34 10.42 4.32 10.67
CA ARG A 34 9.92 5.70 10.78
C ARG A 34 8.41 5.80 10.88
N ALA A 35 7.68 4.73 10.53
CA ALA A 35 6.24 4.68 10.51
C ALA A 35 5.64 5.19 11.83
N LYS A 36 4.76 6.17 11.74
CA LYS A 36 4.03 6.73 12.88
C LYS A 36 2.79 5.88 13.19
N VAL A 37 3.03 4.66 13.68
CA VAL A 37 1.99 3.75 14.18
C VAL A 37 1.99 3.81 15.70
N SER A 38 0.90 4.28 16.31
CA SER A 38 0.76 4.32 17.77
C SER A 38 0.13 3.03 18.32
N PRO A 39 0.29 2.73 19.63
CA PRO A 39 -0.45 1.63 20.27
C PRO A 39 -1.97 1.72 20.08
N GLU A 40 -2.53 2.94 20.07
CA GLU A 40 -3.96 3.18 19.84
C GLU A 40 -4.38 2.78 18.41
N ASP A 41 -3.52 3.00 17.41
CA ASP A 41 -3.79 2.58 16.04
C ASP A 41 -3.79 1.05 15.91
N ILE A 42 -2.84 0.38 16.57
CA ILE A 42 -2.77 -1.08 16.62
C ILE A 42 -3.99 -1.66 17.33
N GLU A 43 -4.36 -1.10 18.47
CA GLU A 43 -5.51 -1.56 19.25
C GLU A 43 -6.82 -1.42 18.46
N ARG A 44 -7.00 -0.31 17.74
CA ARG A 44 -8.18 -0.13 16.88
C ARG A 44 -8.29 -1.19 15.79
N VAL A 45 -7.19 -1.54 15.13
CA VAL A 45 -7.18 -2.61 14.11
C VAL A 45 -7.52 -3.94 14.77
N ALA A 46 -6.91 -4.26 15.92
CA ALA A 46 -7.18 -5.50 16.64
C ALA A 46 -8.64 -5.62 17.11
N GLN A 47 -9.26 -4.50 17.55
CA GLN A 47 -10.66 -4.45 17.95
C GLN A 47 -11.64 -4.63 16.78
N ALA A 48 -11.21 -4.36 15.54
CA ALA A 48 -12.03 -4.60 14.36
C ALA A 48 -12.18 -6.09 14.00
N GLY A 49 -11.54 -6.98 14.77
CA GLY A 49 -11.55 -8.44 14.60
C GLY A 49 -10.36 -8.93 13.77
N PRO A 50 -10.15 -10.26 13.70
CA PRO A 50 -9.12 -10.83 12.85
C PRO A 50 -9.38 -10.48 11.37
N MET A 51 -8.32 -10.11 10.67
CA MET A 51 -8.38 -9.63 9.29
C MET A 51 -7.31 -10.30 8.45
N HIS A 52 -7.65 -10.48 7.17
CA HIS A 52 -6.69 -10.83 6.13
C HIS A 52 -6.42 -9.59 5.28
N VAL A 53 -5.15 -9.25 5.08
CA VAL A 53 -4.75 -8.07 4.30
C VAL A 53 -4.02 -8.52 3.05
N LEU A 54 -4.62 -8.31 1.89
CA LEU A 54 -4.01 -8.58 0.59
C LEU A 54 -3.47 -7.29 -0.01
N VAL A 55 -2.16 -7.20 -0.21
CA VAL A 55 -1.52 -6.07 -0.90
C VAL A 55 -1.19 -6.46 -2.34
N ILE A 56 -1.79 -5.76 -3.30
CA ILE A 56 -1.47 -5.91 -4.73
C ILE A 56 -0.37 -4.92 -5.08
N THR A 57 0.83 -5.40 -5.38
CA THR A 57 2.00 -4.55 -5.65
C THR A 57 3.05 -5.24 -6.51
N GLU A 58 4.18 -4.57 -6.74
CA GLU A 58 5.34 -5.08 -7.46
C GLU A 58 6.65 -4.51 -6.90
N PRO A 59 7.78 -5.24 -7.00
CA PRO A 59 9.10 -4.79 -6.55
C PRO A 59 9.55 -3.48 -7.20
N TRP A 60 9.17 -3.25 -8.46
CA TRP A 60 9.54 -2.05 -9.19
C TRP A 60 8.71 -0.81 -8.79
N CYS A 61 7.68 -0.96 -7.95
CA CYS A 61 6.81 0.14 -7.56
C CYS A 61 7.45 1.05 -6.51
N GLY A 62 7.81 2.27 -6.91
CA GLY A 62 8.45 3.25 -6.04
C GLY A 62 7.59 3.73 -4.86
N ASP A 63 6.26 3.79 -5.02
CA ASP A 63 5.34 4.12 -3.93
C ASP A 63 5.26 2.99 -2.91
N SER A 64 5.25 1.74 -3.39
CA SER A 64 5.19 0.56 -2.53
C SER A 64 6.37 0.46 -1.57
N LEU A 65 7.55 0.93 -1.97
CA LEU A 65 8.74 0.95 -1.09
C LEU A 65 8.53 1.79 0.18
N ALA A 66 7.64 2.78 0.13
CA ALA A 66 7.29 3.61 1.28
C ALA A 66 6.02 3.13 1.99
N ILE A 67 5.00 2.75 1.21
CA ILE A 67 3.67 2.42 1.71
C ILE A 67 3.64 1.04 2.38
N PHE A 68 4.14 0.01 1.70
CA PHE A 68 3.99 -1.38 2.16
C PHE A 68 4.59 -1.62 3.56
N PRO A 69 5.79 -1.10 3.90
CA PRO A 69 6.32 -1.25 5.25
C PRO A 69 5.48 -0.59 6.35
N VAL A 70 4.75 0.48 6.03
CA VAL A 70 3.82 1.14 6.97
C VAL A 70 2.58 0.27 7.18
N VAL A 71 2.05 -0.31 6.10
CA VAL A 71 0.93 -1.29 6.16
C VAL A 71 1.32 -2.48 7.04
N LEU A 72 2.50 -3.05 6.84
CA LEU A 72 2.98 -4.15 7.68
C LEU A 72 3.16 -3.73 9.14
N ALA A 73 3.71 -2.55 9.41
CA ALA A 73 3.88 -2.05 10.78
C ALA A 73 2.56 -1.90 11.54
N LEU A 74 1.47 -1.57 10.84
CA LEU A 74 0.14 -1.44 11.42
C LEU A 74 -0.54 -2.81 11.59
N PHE A 75 -0.70 -3.56 10.51
CA PHE A 75 -1.55 -4.75 10.48
C PHE A 75 -0.90 -5.98 11.13
N GLU A 76 0.40 -6.22 10.92
CA GLU A 76 1.07 -7.36 11.58
C GLU A 76 1.15 -7.15 13.11
N ALA A 77 1.35 -5.91 13.55
CA ALA A 77 1.36 -5.58 14.98
C ALA A 77 -0.02 -5.77 15.64
N ALA A 78 -1.09 -5.67 14.85
CA ALA A 78 -2.46 -5.95 15.28
C ALA A 78 -2.85 -7.44 15.16
N GLY A 79 -1.92 -8.30 14.72
CA GLY A 79 -2.16 -9.74 14.56
C GLY A 79 -2.87 -10.13 13.27
N SER A 80 -3.02 -9.22 12.30
CA SER A 80 -3.58 -9.54 10.98
C SER A 80 -2.54 -10.27 10.11
N GLU A 81 -3.00 -11.23 9.31
CA GLU A 81 -2.15 -11.88 8.32
C GLU A 81 -2.09 -11.02 7.05
N VAL A 82 -0.89 -10.73 6.58
CA VAL A 82 -0.66 -9.94 5.36
C VAL A 82 -0.12 -10.86 4.26
N ARG A 83 -0.69 -10.74 3.05
CA ARG A 83 -0.26 -11.44 1.84
C ARG A 83 -0.04 -10.47 0.70
N VAL A 84 0.82 -10.84 -0.25
CA VAL A 84 1.16 -10.01 -1.41
C VAL A 84 0.79 -10.71 -2.71
N ALA A 85 -0.01 -10.04 -3.54
CA ALA A 85 -0.27 -10.45 -4.91
C ALA A 85 0.54 -9.58 -5.87
N LEU A 86 1.35 -10.22 -6.72
CA LEU A 86 2.09 -9.51 -7.77
C LEU A 86 1.13 -9.03 -8.86
N ARG A 87 1.03 -7.72 -9.07
CA ARG A 87 0.11 -7.08 -10.02
C ARG A 87 0.16 -7.73 -11.41
N ASP A 88 1.36 -7.91 -11.94
CA ASP A 88 1.60 -8.33 -13.33
C ASP A 88 1.27 -9.81 -13.52
N LYS A 89 1.28 -10.61 -12.45
CA LYS A 89 0.83 -12.02 -12.44
C LYS A 89 -0.66 -12.19 -12.17
N ASN A 90 -1.33 -11.14 -11.70
CA ASN A 90 -2.74 -11.18 -11.28
C ASN A 90 -3.57 -10.08 -11.97
N PRO A 91 -3.60 -10.02 -13.31
CA PRO A 91 -4.28 -8.94 -14.06
C PRO A 91 -5.79 -8.89 -13.77
N ASP A 92 -6.46 -10.05 -13.70
CA ASP A 92 -7.90 -10.13 -13.42
C ASP A 92 -8.25 -9.59 -12.03
N LEU A 93 -7.37 -9.81 -11.05
CA LEU A 93 -7.52 -9.27 -9.71
C LEU A 93 -7.32 -7.75 -9.73
N MET A 94 -6.25 -7.28 -10.40
CA MET A 94 -5.93 -5.87 -10.49
C MET A 94 -7.02 -5.06 -11.20
N ASP A 95 -7.68 -5.63 -12.21
CA ASP A 95 -8.76 -4.96 -12.97
C ASP A 95 -10.00 -4.64 -12.12
N ARG A 96 -10.11 -5.20 -10.92
CA ARG A 96 -11.16 -4.86 -9.94
C ARG A 96 -10.89 -3.54 -9.21
N TYR A 97 -9.63 -3.08 -9.17
CA TYR A 97 -9.18 -1.96 -8.33
C TYR A 97 -8.52 -0.85 -9.17
N LEU A 98 -9.14 -0.51 -10.31
CA LEU A 98 -8.61 0.53 -11.20
C LEU A 98 -8.73 1.92 -10.58
N THR A 99 -7.64 2.67 -10.59
CA THR A 99 -7.62 4.09 -10.21
C THR A 99 -7.66 4.93 -11.46
N ASN A 100 -8.75 5.68 -11.68
CA ASN A 100 -8.95 6.48 -12.90
C ASN A 100 -8.77 5.66 -14.20
N GLY A 101 -9.25 4.41 -14.19
CA GLY A 101 -9.12 3.46 -15.29
C GLY A 101 -7.71 2.84 -15.46
N GLY A 102 -6.75 3.21 -14.61
CA GLY A 102 -5.39 2.69 -14.63
C GLY A 102 -5.12 1.65 -13.54
N ARG A 103 -4.22 0.71 -13.83
CA ARG A 103 -3.72 -0.31 -12.88
C ARG A 103 -2.64 0.26 -11.94
N ALA A 104 -3.04 1.21 -11.08
CA ALA A 104 -2.16 1.83 -10.11
C ALA A 104 -1.98 0.95 -8.86
N ILE A 105 -0.76 0.95 -8.30
CA ILE A 105 -0.38 0.13 -7.14
C ILE A 105 0.51 0.97 -6.19
N PRO A 106 0.62 0.61 -4.90
CA PRO A 106 0.01 -0.56 -4.24
C PRO A 106 -1.49 -0.39 -3.93
N ILE A 107 -2.26 -1.47 -4.03
CA ILE A 107 -3.63 -1.54 -3.48
C ILE A 107 -3.61 -2.41 -2.24
N VAL A 108 -4.21 -1.95 -1.15
CA VAL A 108 -4.38 -2.69 0.10
C VAL A 108 -5.84 -3.10 0.20
N VAL A 109 -6.13 -4.39 0.15
CA VAL A 109 -7.48 -4.94 0.29
C VAL A 109 -7.58 -5.61 1.66
N VAL A 110 -8.55 -5.19 2.47
CA VAL A 110 -8.79 -5.75 3.80
C VAL A 110 -10.03 -6.64 3.74
N LEU A 111 -9.85 -7.89 4.12
CA LEU A 111 -10.88 -8.93 4.15
C LEU A 111 -11.22 -9.29 5.60
N ASP A 112 -12.46 -9.71 5.83
CA ASP A 112 -12.85 -10.38 7.06
C ASP A 112 -12.40 -11.86 7.07
N GLU A 113 -12.74 -12.59 8.15
CA GLU A 113 -12.42 -14.01 8.28
C GLU A 113 -13.09 -14.91 7.23
N ALA A 114 -14.23 -14.49 6.67
CA ALA A 114 -14.93 -15.23 5.62
C ALA A 114 -14.26 -15.04 4.23
N GLY A 115 -13.36 -14.06 4.12
CA GLY A 115 -12.70 -13.68 2.88
C GLY A 115 -13.47 -12.63 2.08
N ASP A 116 -14.50 -12.03 2.68
CA ASP A 116 -15.26 -10.95 2.06
C ASP A 116 -14.52 -9.62 2.23
N GLU A 117 -14.54 -8.79 1.17
CA GLU A 117 -13.90 -7.48 1.20
C GLU A 117 -14.65 -6.54 2.13
N ARG A 118 -13.95 -6.04 3.16
CA ARG A 118 -14.46 -4.95 4.02
C ARG A 118 -14.24 -3.61 3.35
N PHE A 119 -13.01 -3.38 2.88
CA PHE A 119 -12.63 -2.17 2.14
C PHE A 119 -11.32 -2.39 1.39
N HIS A 120 -11.00 -1.46 0.50
CA HIS A 120 -9.66 -1.32 -0.04
C HIS A 120 -9.18 0.14 0.08
N TRP A 121 -7.87 0.31 -0.02
CA TRP A 121 -7.19 1.60 0.04
C TRP A 121 -6.04 1.63 -0.97
N GLY A 122 -5.77 2.78 -1.56
CA GLY A 122 -4.67 2.98 -2.51
C GLY A 122 -5.09 3.77 -3.76
N PRO A 123 -4.14 4.09 -4.65
CA PRO A 123 -2.76 3.60 -4.69
C PRO A 123 -1.78 4.41 -3.83
N ARG A 124 -2.21 5.57 -3.33
CA ARG A 124 -1.42 6.53 -2.57
C ARG A 124 -2.30 7.21 -1.52
N PRO A 125 -1.72 7.74 -0.43
CA PRO A 125 -2.44 8.64 0.45
C PRO A 125 -2.86 9.91 -0.32
N ALA A 126 -3.96 10.54 0.11
CA ALA A 126 -4.59 11.63 -0.62
C ALA A 126 -3.62 12.79 -0.97
N PRO A 127 -2.72 13.25 -0.08
CA PRO A 127 -1.76 14.32 -0.43
C PRO A 127 -0.74 13.89 -1.49
N ALA A 128 -0.29 12.63 -1.46
CA ALA A 128 0.63 12.11 -2.47
C ALA A 128 -0.07 11.93 -3.83
N GLN A 129 -1.34 11.52 -3.80
CA GLN A 129 -2.16 11.42 -5.00
C GLN A 129 -2.39 12.80 -5.64
N ALA A 130 -2.68 13.82 -4.84
CA ALA A 130 -2.84 15.20 -5.30
C ALA A 130 -1.60 15.72 -6.05
N ILE A 131 -0.38 15.44 -5.54
CA ILE A 131 0.87 15.81 -6.22
C ILE A 131 0.92 15.26 -7.67
N VAL A 132 0.49 14.01 -7.85
CA VAL A 132 0.49 13.35 -9.17
C VAL A 132 -0.60 13.94 -10.08
N GLU A 133 -1.78 14.16 -9.54
CA GLU A 133 -2.93 14.68 -10.28
C GLU A 133 -2.71 16.13 -10.73
N GLU A 134 -2.25 17.00 -9.84
CA GLU A 134 -1.92 18.39 -10.15
C GLU A 134 -0.79 18.52 -11.17
N SER A 135 0.13 17.54 -11.21
CA SER A 135 1.24 17.54 -12.16
C SER A 135 0.87 16.94 -13.53
N ARG A 136 -0.33 16.38 -13.69
CA ARG A 136 -0.70 15.59 -14.89
C ARG A 136 -0.66 16.41 -16.18
N GLU A 137 -1.19 17.62 -16.16
CA GLU A 137 -1.22 18.50 -17.33
C GLU A 137 0.19 18.96 -17.71
N ALA A 138 1.00 19.36 -16.73
CA ALA A 138 2.39 19.78 -16.94
C ALA A 138 3.25 18.63 -17.50
N VAL A 139 3.04 17.40 -17.02
CA VAL A 139 3.70 16.21 -17.57
C VAL A 139 3.24 15.93 -19.00
N ALA A 140 1.94 16.04 -19.29
CA ALA A 140 1.40 15.83 -20.64
C ALA A 140 1.91 16.89 -21.64
N ALA A 141 2.10 18.13 -21.18
CA ALA A 141 2.66 19.22 -21.96
C ALA A 141 4.20 19.15 -22.12
N GLY A 142 4.87 18.21 -21.44
CA GLY A 142 6.33 18.10 -21.44
C GLY A 142 7.04 19.22 -20.69
N THR A 143 6.31 20.02 -19.90
CA THR A 143 6.88 21.12 -19.10
C THR A 143 7.37 20.65 -17.73
N THR A 144 7.12 19.39 -17.38
CA THR A 144 7.61 18.76 -16.15
C THR A 144 7.89 17.29 -16.41
N GLU A 145 9.06 16.83 -15.98
CA GLU A 145 9.44 15.42 -16.08
C GLU A 145 8.76 14.58 -14.99
N ARG A 146 8.33 13.36 -15.32
CA ARG A 146 7.75 12.43 -14.34
C ARG A 146 8.68 12.16 -13.15
N ILE A 147 9.99 12.16 -13.39
CA ILE A 147 10.98 11.94 -12.34
C ILE A 147 10.91 13.02 -11.26
N ASP A 148 10.58 14.27 -11.61
CA ASP A 148 10.48 15.36 -10.65
C ASP A 148 9.18 15.30 -9.85
N VAL A 149 8.09 14.83 -10.45
CA VAL A 149 6.86 14.50 -9.73
C VAL A 149 7.12 13.37 -8.72
N HIS A 150 7.83 12.30 -9.14
CA HIS A 150 8.19 11.21 -8.24
C HIS A 150 9.12 11.67 -7.11
N LYS A 151 10.02 12.63 -7.33
CA LYS A 151 10.83 13.24 -6.25
C LYS A 151 9.95 13.96 -5.22
N LYS A 152 8.95 14.71 -5.67
CA LYS A 152 7.99 15.38 -4.76
C LYS A 152 7.20 14.37 -3.92
N VAL A 153 6.71 13.30 -4.55
CA VAL A 153 6.01 12.21 -3.84
C VAL A 153 6.93 11.52 -2.82
N ARG A 154 8.20 11.24 -3.18
CA ARG A 154 9.18 10.68 -2.24
C ARG A 154 9.49 11.63 -1.09
N ALA A 155 9.59 12.93 -1.35
CA ALA A 155 9.78 13.94 -0.32
C ALA A 155 8.59 13.98 0.64
N PHE A 156 7.36 13.84 0.12
CA PHE A 156 6.17 13.67 0.94
C PHE A 156 6.29 12.44 1.85
N TYR A 157 6.56 11.24 1.33
CA TYR A 157 6.68 10.04 2.17
C TYR A 157 7.76 10.18 3.25
N ALA A 158 8.91 10.76 2.90
CA ALA A 158 9.99 11.02 3.84
C ALA A 158 9.61 12.03 4.92
N GLY A 159 8.79 13.04 4.62
CA GLY A 159 8.31 14.03 5.59
C GLY A 159 7.17 13.49 6.47
N ASP A 160 6.19 12.85 5.84
CA ASP A 160 4.97 12.34 6.48
C ASP A 160 5.26 11.15 7.42
N SER A 161 6.28 10.35 7.10
CA SER A 161 6.67 9.18 7.91
C SER A 161 5.52 8.20 8.15
N GLY A 162 4.66 8.03 7.14
CA GLY A 162 3.53 7.09 7.15
C GLY A 162 2.32 7.52 7.97
N LYS A 163 2.33 8.72 8.56
CA LYS A 163 1.22 9.23 9.38
C LYS A 163 -0.10 9.25 8.60
N THR A 164 -0.10 9.82 7.40
CA THR A 164 -1.33 9.97 6.60
C THR A 164 -1.87 8.59 6.18
N ILE A 165 -1.00 7.64 5.86
CA ILE A 165 -1.39 6.26 5.51
C ILE A 165 -2.13 5.59 6.67
N VAL A 166 -1.59 5.69 7.89
CA VAL A 166 -2.21 5.14 9.10
C VAL A 166 -3.54 5.81 9.39
N GLU A 167 -3.61 7.14 9.28
CA GLU A 167 -4.85 7.90 9.52
C GLU A 167 -5.98 7.51 8.55
N GLU A 168 -5.66 7.37 7.26
CA GLU A 168 -6.64 6.99 6.24
C GLU A 168 -7.11 5.54 6.39
N LEU A 169 -6.20 4.59 6.62
CA LEU A 169 -6.56 3.18 6.88
C LEU A 169 -7.44 3.04 8.12
N ARG A 170 -7.12 3.80 9.18
CA ARG A 170 -7.92 3.84 10.40
C ARG A 170 -9.32 4.41 10.17
N ALA A 171 -9.45 5.43 9.34
CA ALA A 171 -10.75 6.01 9.03
C ALA A 171 -11.67 5.00 8.31
N LEU A 172 -11.10 4.15 7.44
CA LEU A 172 -11.84 3.10 6.73
C LEU A 172 -12.28 1.94 7.64
N LEU A 173 -11.57 1.69 8.75
CA LEU A 173 -11.95 0.67 9.74
C LEU A 173 -13.20 1.05 10.56
N ALA A 174 -13.52 2.34 10.63
CA ALA A 174 -14.67 2.87 11.37
C ALA A 174 -15.96 3.00 10.53
N ALA A 175 -15.88 2.71 9.23
CA ALA A 175 -17.00 2.77 8.28
C ALA A 175 -17.70 1.41 8.17
#